data_AF-A0A7J4DUF7-F1
#
_entry.id   AF-A0A7J4DUF7-F1
#
_cell.length_a   1.000
_cell.length_b   1.000
_cell.length_c   1.000
_cell.angle_alpha   90.00
_cell.angle_beta   90.00
_cell.angle_gamma   90.00
#
_symmetry.space_group_name_H-M   'P 1'
#
loop_
_entity.id
_entity.type
_entity.pdbx_description
1 polymer ?
#
loop_
_entity_poly.entity_id
_entity_poly.type
_entity_poly.pdbx_seq_one_letter_code
_entity_poly.pdbx_strand_id
1 'polypeptide(L)'
;DLLVDGFSIGSNDLTQLVLGVDRDSELLAEAGYFDERDPAVLRAIEMIIDGAHRYGRTVSICGQAPSVYPEIVEFLVRKGIDSISVNPDAVIQTRRLVASIERKIMLERLAKLEKKLLG
;
A
#
# COMPACT_ATOMS: atom_id res chain seq x y z
N ASP A 1 8.69 -13.70 19.84
CA ASP A 1 9.02 -13.71 18.40
C ASP A 1 7.75 -14.11 17.64
N LEU A 2 7.53 -13.60 16.43
CA LEU A 2 6.36 -13.99 15.63
C LEU A 2 6.55 -15.42 15.08
N LEU A 3 5.48 -16.21 15.05
CA LEU A 3 5.47 -17.58 14.53
C LEU A 3 5.42 -17.66 12.99
N VAL A 4 5.45 -16.52 12.32
CA VAL A 4 5.31 -16.40 10.86
C VAL A 4 6.51 -15.65 10.27
N ASP A 5 6.87 -15.99 9.04
CA ASP A 5 8.00 -15.37 8.33
C ASP A 5 7.63 -14.01 7.70
N GLY A 6 6.35 -13.79 7.42
CA GLY A 6 5.86 -12.58 6.82
C GLY A 6 4.33 -12.54 6.74
N PHE A 7 3.83 -11.45 6.17
CA PHE A 7 2.41 -11.17 6.00
C PHE A 7 2.11 -10.91 4.53
N SER A 8 0.90 -11.29 4.08
CA SER A 8 0.35 -10.84 2.80
C SER A 8 -1.02 -10.23 3.05
N ILE A 9 -1.13 -8.92 2.83
CA ILE A 9 -2.36 -8.17 2.98
C ILE A 9 -3.25 -8.46 1.77
N GLY A 10 -4.45 -9.02 2.01
CA GLY A 10 -5.51 -9.08 1.00
C GLY A 10 -6.32 -7.80 1.04
N SER A 11 -6.11 -6.89 0.09
CA SER A 11 -6.68 -5.53 0.14
C SER A 11 -8.22 -5.53 0.11
N ASN A 12 -8.81 -6.41 -0.70
CA ASN A 12 -10.26 -6.49 -0.84
C ASN A 12 -10.94 -6.93 0.47
N ASP A 13 -10.48 -8.03 1.07
CA ASP A 13 -11.07 -8.58 2.29
C ASP A 13 -10.79 -7.66 3.50
N LEU A 14 -9.59 -7.06 3.56
CA LEU A 14 -9.27 -6.07 4.59
C LEU A 14 -10.24 -4.88 4.51
N THR A 15 -10.52 -4.38 3.30
CA THR A 15 -11.45 -3.26 3.08
C THR A 15 -12.85 -3.61 3.55
N GLN A 16 -13.37 -4.78 3.16
CA GLN A 16 -14.67 -5.28 3.59
C GLN A 16 -14.79 -5.37 5.12
N LEU A 17 -13.75 -5.90 5.79
CA LEU A 17 -13.75 -6.03 7.25
C LEU A 17 -13.60 -4.69 7.98
N VAL A 18 -12.77 -3.79 7.46
CA VAL A 18 -12.51 -2.47 8.07
C VAL A 18 -13.73 -1.54 7.92
N LEU A 19 -14.39 -1.56 6.77
CA LEU A 19 -15.54 -0.71 6.48
C LEU A 19 -16.88 -1.34 6.90
N GLY A 20 -16.90 -2.64 7.19
CA GLY A 20 -18.13 -3.35 7.56
C GLY A 20 -19.12 -3.47 6.40
N VAL A 21 -18.62 -3.63 5.18
CA VAL A 21 -19.41 -3.66 3.94
C VAL A 21 -19.25 -4.98 3.23
N ASP A 22 -20.32 -5.47 2.59
CA ASP A 22 -20.21 -6.60 1.66
C ASP A 22 -19.82 -6.08 0.27
N ARG A 23 -18.64 -6.50 -0.22
CA ARG A 23 -18.14 -6.06 -1.53
C ARG A 23 -18.94 -6.61 -2.70
N ASP A 24 -19.61 -7.75 -2.50
CA ASP A 24 -20.39 -8.43 -3.53
C ASP A 24 -21.82 -7.84 -3.61
N SER A 25 -22.16 -6.89 -2.73
CA SER A 25 -23.42 -6.15 -2.77
C SER A 25 -23.34 -5.01 -3.79
N GLU A 26 -23.98 -5.20 -4.95
CA GLU A 26 -24.10 -4.18 -6.00
C GLU A 26 -24.59 -2.83 -5.47
N LEU A 27 -25.57 -2.82 -4.55
CA LEU A 27 -26.11 -1.61 -3.94
C LEU A 27 -25.07 -0.80 -3.14
N LEU A 28 -24.14 -1.48 -2.48
CA LEU A 28 -23.09 -0.82 -1.69
C LEU A 28 -21.95 -0.35 -2.59
N ALA A 29 -21.65 -1.10 -3.65
CA ALA A 29 -20.70 -0.70 -4.68
C ALA A 29 -21.19 0.54 -5.44
N GLU A 30 -22.46 0.57 -5.87
CA GLU A 30 -23.07 1.72 -6.56
C GLU A 30 -23.12 2.96 -5.68
N ALA A 31 -23.36 2.79 -4.37
CA ALA A 31 -23.36 3.88 -3.42
C ALA A 31 -21.94 4.31 -2.98
N GLY A 32 -20.89 3.67 -3.49
CA GLY A 32 -19.49 4.05 -3.24
C GLY A 32 -18.99 3.72 -1.83
N TYR A 33 -19.62 2.76 -1.13
CA TYR A 33 -19.24 2.38 0.23
C TYR A 33 -18.03 1.44 0.30
N PHE A 34 -17.63 0.82 -0.81
CA PHE A 34 -16.41 0.03 -0.92
C PHE A 34 -15.33 0.84 -1.63
N ASP A 35 -14.40 1.43 -0.87
CA ASP A 35 -13.24 2.13 -1.41
C ASP A 35 -11.97 1.70 -0.65
N GLU A 36 -11.06 1.02 -1.35
CA GLU A 36 -9.79 0.57 -0.79
C GLU A 36 -8.83 1.73 -0.44
N ARG A 37 -9.16 2.96 -0.86
CA ARG A 37 -8.43 4.19 -0.53
C ARG A 37 -8.95 4.87 0.72
N ASP A 38 -10.00 4.33 1.35
CA ASP A 38 -10.56 4.90 2.57
C ASP A 38 -9.46 5.07 3.64
N PRO A 39 -9.38 6.22 4.34
CA PRO A 39 -8.36 6.46 5.34
C PRO A 39 -8.28 5.40 6.45
N ALA A 40 -9.39 4.73 6.81
CA ALA A 40 -9.40 3.63 7.76
C ALA A 40 -8.67 2.40 7.20
N VAL A 41 -8.86 2.09 5.92
CA VAL A 41 -8.18 0.99 5.23
C VAL A 41 -6.69 1.28 5.11
N LEU A 42 -6.31 2.49 4.68
CA LEU A 42 -4.90 2.88 4.58
C LEU A 42 -4.20 2.83 5.94
N ARG A 43 -4.88 3.25 7.03
CA ARG A 43 -4.34 3.11 8.40
C ARG A 43 -4.17 1.65 8.80
N ALA A 44 -5.10 0.78 8.46
CA ALA A 44 -4.98 -0.66 8.75
C ALA A 44 -3.79 -1.27 8.01
N ILE A 45 -3.58 -0.91 6.74
CA ILE A 45 -2.41 -1.34 5.95
C ILE A 45 -1.12 -0.86 6.61
N GLU A 46 -1.02 0.42 6.99
CA GLU A 46 0.14 0.98 7.70
C GLU A 46 0.44 0.23 9.00
N MET A 47 -0.59 -0.05 9.82
CA MET A 47 -0.42 -0.78 11.08
C MET A 47 0.16 -2.19 10.87
N ILE A 48 -0.24 -2.87 9.80
CA ILE A 48 0.27 -4.20 9.45
C ILE A 48 1.72 -4.10 8.99
N ILE A 49 2.06 -3.12 8.13
CA ILE A 49 3.43 -2.89 7.65
C ILE A 49 4.37 -2.61 8.82
N ASP A 50 4.04 -1.63 9.65
CA ASP A 50 4.84 -1.27 10.82
C ASP A 50 4.94 -2.46 11.79
N GLY A 51 3.85 -3.22 11.94
CA GLY A 51 3.81 -4.43 12.73
C GLY A 51 4.81 -5.49 12.26
N ALA A 52 4.80 -5.81 10.97
CA ALA A 52 5.71 -6.78 10.38
C ALA A 52 7.18 -6.38 10.58
N HIS A 53 7.51 -5.12 10.24
CA HIS A 53 8.88 -4.62 10.33
C HIS A 53 9.39 -4.51 11.77
N ARG A 54 8.53 -4.19 12.74
CA ARG A 54 8.91 -4.22 14.18
C ARG A 54 9.44 -5.58 14.63
N TYR A 55 9.01 -6.67 13.99
CA TYR A 55 9.46 -8.03 14.28
C TYR A 55 10.42 -8.58 13.21
N GLY A 56 10.94 -7.72 12.32
CA GLY A 56 11.86 -8.12 11.25
C GLY A 56 11.24 -9.07 10.23
N ARG A 57 9.92 -9.02 10.03
CA ARG A 57 9.17 -9.86 9.09
C ARG A 57 8.85 -9.07 7.82
N THR A 58 8.75 -9.78 6.71
CA THR A 58 8.36 -9.18 5.43
C THR A 58 6.86 -8.97 5.35
N VAL A 59 6.44 -8.03 4.52
CA VAL A 59 5.03 -7.75 4.25
C VAL A 59 4.80 -7.48 2.76
N SER A 60 3.83 -8.19 2.20
CA SER A 60 3.33 -8.01 0.85
C SER A 60 1.88 -7.54 0.84
N ILE A 61 1.41 -7.08 -0.31
CA ILE A 61 -0.02 -6.83 -0.56
C ILE A 61 -0.43 -7.45 -1.90
N CYS A 62 -1.62 -8.05 -1.91
CA CYS A 62 -2.30 -8.58 -3.08
C CYS A 62 -3.76 -8.07 -3.12
N GLY A 63 -4.39 -8.21 -4.28
CA GLY A 63 -5.74 -7.72 -4.53
C GLY A 63 -5.78 -6.70 -5.67
N GLN A 64 -6.93 -6.08 -5.87
CA GLN A 64 -7.14 -5.18 -7.00
C GLN A 64 -6.55 -3.79 -6.75
N ALA A 65 -6.59 -3.29 -5.51
CA ALA A 65 -6.08 -1.97 -5.16
C ALA A 65 -4.75 -1.57 -5.80
N PRO A 66 -3.65 -2.35 -5.65
CA PRO A 66 -2.35 -1.97 -6.22
C PRO A 66 -2.28 -2.07 -7.75
N SER A 67 -3.23 -2.77 -8.38
CA SER A 67 -3.34 -2.86 -9.85
C SER A 67 -4.15 -1.70 -10.43
N VAL A 68 -5.09 -1.15 -9.65
CA VAL A 68 -6.07 -0.15 -10.11
C VAL A 68 -5.68 1.28 -9.71
N TYR A 69 -5.12 1.48 -8.51
CA TYR A 69 -4.92 2.80 -7.90
C TYR A 69 -3.43 3.16 -7.76
N PRO A 70 -2.87 4.00 -8.66
CA PRO A 70 -1.49 4.49 -8.55
C PRO A 70 -1.17 5.16 -7.21
N GLU A 71 -2.13 5.84 -6.60
CA GLU A 71 -2.00 6.50 -5.30
C GLU A 71 -1.75 5.49 -4.16
N ILE A 72 -2.34 4.29 -4.25
CA ILE A 72 -2.07 3.22 -3.28
C ILE A 72 -0.65 2.71 -3.46
N VAL A 73 -0.15 2.58 -4.70
CA VAL A 73 1.25 2.20 -4.96
C VAL A 73 2.22 3.23 -4.37
N GLU A 74 1.98 4.54 -4.55
CA GLU A 74 2.81 5.58 -3.91
C GLU A 74 2.75 5.51 -2.38
N PHE A 75 1.56 5.31 -1.81
CA PHE A 75 1.40 5.12 -0.36
C PHE A 75 2.23 3.93 0.15
N LEU A 76 2.08 2.76 -0.47
CA LEU A 76 2.77 1.52 -0.08
C LEU A 76 4.29 1.66 -0.15
N VAL A 77 4.83 2.22 -1.23
CA VAL A 77 6.28 2.46 -1.38
C VAL A 77 6.79 3.41 -0.30
N ARG A 78 6.03 4.47 0.01
CA ARG A 78 6.41 5.42 1.07
C ARG A 78 6.34 4.81 2.48
N LYS A 79 5.43 3.87 2.71
CA LYS A 79 5.35 3.08 3.95
C LYS A 79 6.38 1.95 4.03
N GLY A 80 7.07 1.65 2.93
CA GLY A 80 8.15 0.68 2.90
C GLY A 80 7.69 -0.77 2.70
N ILE A 81 6.57 -1.01 2.01
CA ILE A 81 6.14 -2.37 1.64
C ILE A 81 7.30 -3.16 0.99
N ASP A 82 7.42 -4.44 1.29
CA ASP A 82 8.52 -5.26 0.73
C ASP A 82 8.19 -5.79 -0.67
N SER A 83 6.91 -6.04 -0.94
CA SER A 83 6.47 -6.48 -2.28
C SER A 83 5.01 -6.13 -2.58
N ILE A 84 4.74 -5.92 -3.87
CA ILE A 84 3.40 -5.62 -4.38
C ILE A 84 3.07 -6.65 -5.44
N SER A 85 1.98 -7.40 -5.23
CA SER A 85 1.41 -8.31 -6.22
C SER A 85 0.33 -7.56 -7.01
N VAL A 86 0.42 -7.63 -8.34
CA VAL A 86 -0.52 -6.98 -9.26
C VAL A 86 -0.93 -7.94 -10.37
N ASN A 87 -2.03 -7.62 -11.05
CA ASN A 87 -2.46 -8.35 -12.22
C ASN A 87 -1.37 -8.33 -13.32
N PRO A 88 -1.25 -9.40 -14.14
CA PRO A 88 -0.20 -9.51 -15.15
C PRO A 88 -0.09 -8.33 -16.12
N ASP A 89 -1.23 -7.74 -16.50
CA ASP A 89 -1.34 -6.58 -17.38
C ASP A 89 -0.81 -5.29 -16.73
N ALA A 90 -0.90 -5.17 -15.40
CA ALA A 90 -0.43 -4.01 -14.64
C ALA A 90 1.08 -4.06 -14.30
N VAL A 91 1.74 -5.23 -14.39
CA VAL A 91 3.14 -5.42 -13.92
C VAL A 91 4.11 -4.38 -14.48
N ILE A 92 4.08 -4.12 -15.79
CA ILE A 92 5.02 -3.17 -16.42
C ILE A 92 4.77 -1.74 -15.96
N GLN A 93 3.50 -1.34 -15.86
CA GLN A 93 3.10 -0.01 -15.42
C GLN A 93 3.47 0.19 -13.95
N THR A 94 3.13 -0.74 -13.07
CA THR A 94 3.43 -0.67 -11.63
C THR A 94 4.93 -0.63 -11.39
N ARG A 95 5.75 -1.42 -12.10
CA ARG A 95 7.21 -1.35 -11.98
C ARG A 95 7.78 0.02 -12.34
N ARG A 96 7.29 0.64 -13.42
CA ARG A 96 7.70 2.00 -13.82
C ARG A 96 7.27 3.04 -12.78
N LEU A 97 6.07 2.88 -12.25
CA LEU A 97 5.53 3.76 -11.21
C LEU A 97 6.37 3.68 -9.93
N VAL A 98 6.67 2.48 -9.43
CA VAL A 98 7.54 2.27 -8.25
C VAL A 98 8.90 2.94 -8.46
N ALA A 99 9.56 2.70 -9.60
CA ALA A 99 10.87 3.31 -9.90
C ALA A 99 10.80 4.86 -9.93
N SER A 100 9.70 5.43 -10.42
CA SER A 100 9.46 6.88 -10.42
C SER A 100 9.29 7.42 -8.99
N ILE A 101 8.51 6.73 -8.16
CA ILE A 101 8.26 7.10 -6.75
C ILE A 101 9.56 7.01 -5.94
N GLU A 102 10.33 5.94 -6.08
CA GLU A 102 11.61 5.78 -5.38
C GLU A 102 12.57 6.91 -5.74
N ARG A 103 12.66 7.28 -7.02
CA ARG A 103 13.45 8.43 -7.47
C ARG A 103 12.96 9.74 -6.85
N LYS A 104 11.64 9.96 -6.81
CA LYS A 104 11.03 11.13 -6.16
C LYS A 104 11.41 11.20 -4.68
N ILE A 105 11.33 10.08 -3.95
CA ILE A 105 11.72 9.99 -2.53
C ILE A 105 13.21 10.32 -2.34
N MET A 106 14.09 9.82 -3.21
CA MET A 106 15.52 10.15 -3.15
C MET A 106 15.77 11.65 -3.34
N LEU A 107 15.12 12.28 -4.33
CA LEU A 107 15.23 13.72 -4.58
C LEU A 107 14.68 14.55 -3.40
N GLU A 108 13.54 14.15 -2.83
CA GLU A 108 12.98 14.78 -1.62
C GLU A 108 13.95 14.71 -0.43
N ARG A 109 14.65 13.58 -0.26
CA ARG A 109 15.67 13.42 0.80
C ARG A 109 16.89 14.30 0.55
N LEU A 110 17.40 14.36 -0.69
CA LEU A 110 18.52 15.22 -1.06
C LEU A 110 18.20 16.69 -0.82
N ALA A 111 17.02 17.16 -1.25
CA ALA A 111 16.58 18.53 -1.02
C ALA A 111 16.47 18.88 0.48
N LYS A 112 16.03 17.93 1.32
CA LYS A 112 16.00 18.11 2.79
C LYS A 112 17.41 18.23 3.39
N LEU A 113 18.36 17.43 2.90
CA LEU A 113 19.76 17.47 3.36
C LEU A 113 20.43 18.79 2.95
N GLU A 114 20.26 19.23 1.71
CA GLU A 114 20.79 20.49 1.21
C GLU A 114 20.29 21.68 2.05
N LYS A 115 18.99 21.74 2.34
CA LYS A 115 18.40 22.77 3.22
C LYS A 115 18.99 22.76 4.64
N LYS A 116 19.35 21.59 5.17
CA LYS A 116 19.96 21.44 6.50
C LYS A 116 21.45 21.81 6.52
N LEU A 117 22.13 21.75 5.36
CA LEU A 117 23.54 22.13 5.22
C LEU A 117 23.72 23.62 4.95
N LEU A 118 22.76 24.24 4.27
CA LEU A 118 22.80 25.65 3.87
C LEU A 118 22.08 26.61 4.83
N GLY A 119 21.29 26.08 5.76
CA GLY A 119 20.64 26.83 6.83
C GLY A 119 21.29 26.55 8.18
#